data_AF-A0A9E3LKW7-F1
#
_entry.id   AF-A0A9E3LKW7-F1
#
_cell.length_a   1.000
_cell.length_b   1.000
_cell.length_c   1.000
_cell.angle_alpha   90.00
_cell.angle_beta   90.00
_cell.angle_gamma   90.00
#
_symmetry.space_group_name_H-M   'P 1'
#
loop_
_entity.id
_entity.type
_entity.pdbx_description
1 polymer ?
#
loop_
_entity_poly.entity_id
_entity_poly.type
_entity_poly.pdbx_seq_one_letter_code
_entity_poly.pdbx_strand_id
1 'polypeptide(L)'
;MDKDALTAWALANGWRMIAGCPSLTKPSAPKAPIVRMVFKATVVAVEVKKPAGKWEKLAGAAYPKVVPDPETGWPQGLGLDVMPGLSMLMRDNKDSMAFDGMGPARKPPVDPFRRPD
;
A
#
# COMPACT_ATOMS: atom_id res chain seq x y z
N MET A 1 5.73 9.15 -15.28
CA MET A 1 4.60 8.24 -14.98
C MET A 1 3.41 9.09 -14.59
N ASP A 2 2.19 8.72 -14.99
CA ASP A 2 0.97 9.41 -14.57
C ASP A 2 0.33 8.79 -13.31
N LYS A 3 -0.79 9.35 -12.87
CA LYS A 3 -1.53 8.89 -11.68
C LYS A 3 -1.95 7.43 -11.79
N ASP A 4 -2.42 6.99 -12.95
CA ASP A 4 -2.98 5.66 -13.14
C ASP A 4 -1.86 4.62 -13.19
N ALA A 5 -0.77 4.92 -13.90
CA ALA A 5 0.44 4.10 -13.92
C ALA A 5 1.05 3.95 -12.52
N LEU A 6 1.11 5.04 -11.74
CA LEU A 6 1.61 4.99 -10.35
C LEU A 6 0.67 4.21 -9.43
N THR A 7 -0.64 4.34 -9.63
CA THR A 7 -1.63 3.57 -8.87
C THR A 7 -1.52 2.08 -9.18
N ALA A 8 -1.46 1.71 -10.46
CA ALA A 8 -1.28 0.33 -10.90
C ALA A 8 0.03 -0.27 -10.37
N TRP A 9 1.13 0.47 -10.47
CA TRP A 9 2.42 0.08 -9.89
C TRP A 9 2.31 -0.16 -8.38
N ALA A 10 1.69 0.76 -7.65
CA ALA A 10 1.54 0.64 -6.20
C ALA A 10 0.80 -0.66 -5.84
N LEU A 11 -0.34 -0.91 -6.48
CA LEU A 11 -1.18 -2.07 -6.21
C LEU A 11 -0.45 -3.39 -6.54
N ALA A 12 0.30 -3.44 -7.65
CA ALA A 12 1.11 -4.61 -8.01
C ALA A 12 2.24 -4.90 -7.00
N ASN A 13 2.68 -3.88 -6.27
CA ASN A 13 3.79 -3.95 -5.34
C ASN A 13 3.35 -3.96 -3.86
N GLY A 14 2.13 -4.40 -3.58
CA GLY A 14 1.67 -4.60 -2.20
C GLY A 14 1.19 -3.32 -1.51
N TRP A 15 0.87 -2.27 -2.25
CA TRP A 15 0.14 -1.13 -1.70
C TRP A 15 -1.37 -1.40 -1.73
N ARG A 16 -2.13 -0.77 -0.83
CA ARG A 16 -3.59 -0.86 -0.77
C ARG A 16 -4.22 0.52 -0.90
N MET A 17 -5.41 0.61 -1.50
CA MET A 17 -6.15 1.87 -1.53
C MET A 17 -6.76 2.15 -0.15
N ILE A 18 -6.34 3.23 0.50
CA ILE A 18 -6.88 3.69 1.79
C ILE A 18 -7.20 5.17 1.68
N ALA A 19 -8.46 5.54 1.96
CA ALA A 19 -8.94 6.93 1.87
C ALA A 19 -8.60 7.61 0.52
N GLY A 20 -8.71 6.85 -0.59
CA GLY A 20 -8.46 7.36 -1.95
C GLY A 20 -6.97 7.50 -2.34
N CYS A 21 -6.04 7.07 -1.47
CA CYS A 21 -4.60 7.12 -1.72
C CYS A 21 -3.99 5.70 -1.65
N PRO A 22 -3.10 5.31 -2.58
CA PRO A 22 -2.29 4.12 -2.40
C PRO A 22 -1.46 4.27 -1.13
N SER A 23 -1.56 3.30 -0.23
CA SER A 23 -0.92 3.33 1.08
C SER A 23 -0.31 1.98 1.44
N LEU A 24 0.81 2.03 2.17
CA LEU A 24 1.39 0.88 2.85
C LEU A 24 1.03 0.94 4.34
N THR A 25 0.75 -0.23 4.89
CA THR A 25 0.31 -0.40 6.27
C THR A 25 1.23 -1.35 7.02
N LYS A 26 1.13 -1.40 8.35
CA LYS A 26 1.74 -2.51 9.08
C LYS A 26 0.95 -3.78 8.76
N PRO A 27 1.60 -4.93 8.51
CA PRO A 27 0.91 -6.20 8.32
C PRO A 27 -0.04 -6.54 9.47
N SER A 28 0.36 -6.22 10.71
CA SER A 28 -0.45 -6.42 11.92
C SER A 28 -1.58 -5.39 12.10
N ALA A 29 -1.57 -4.29 11.36
CA ALA A 29 -2.56 -3.22 11.44
C ALA A 29 -2.91 -2.70 10.03
N PRO A 30 -3.68 -3.47 9.23
CA PRO A 30 -3.96 -3.17 7.82
C PRO A 30 -4.83 -1.92 7.60
N LYS A 31 -5.32 -1.30 8.68
CA LYS A 31 -6.09 -0.05 8.66
C LYS A 31 -5.26 1.17 9.06
N ALA A 32 -4.00 0.97 9.46
CA ALA A 32 -3.10 2.02 9.91
C ALA A 32 -2.04 2.31 8.84
N PRO A 33 -2.29 3.26 7.92
CA PRO A 33 -1.31 3.62 6.90
C PRO A 33 -0.10 4.30 7.53
N ILE A 34 1.08 3.81 7.14
CA ILE A 34 2.39 4.35 7.53
C ILE A 34 2.95 5.19 6.39
N VAL A 35 2.78 4.73 5.15
CA VAL A 35 3.24 5.44 3.96
C VAL A 35 2.05 5.61 3.04
N ARG A 36 1.91 6.77 2.41
CA ARG A 36 0.88 7.01 1.39
C ARG A 36 1.43 7.82 0.23
N MET A 37 0.93 7.53 -0.97
CA MET A 37 1.12 8.35 -2.15
C MET A 37 -0.07 9.30 -2.30
N VAL A 38 0.22 10.60 -2.25
CA VAL A 38 -0.75 11.67 -2.43
C VAL A 38 -0.63 12.22 -3.83
N PHE A 39 -1.67 12.02 -4.62
CA PHE A 39 -1.77 12.55 -5.97
C PHE A 39 -2.39 13.94 -5.94
N LYS A 40 -1.66 14.93 -6.44
CA LYS A 40 -2.15 16.28 -6.72
C LYS A 40 -2.30 16.46 -8.23
N ALA A 41 -2.76 17.65 -8.65
CA ALA A 41 -3.05 17.94 -10.05
C ALA A 41 -1.88 17.64 -11.01
N THR A 42 -0.67 18.04 -10.65
CA THR A 42 0.52 17.90 -11.52
C THR A 42 1.69 17.17 -10.85
N VAL A 43 1.56 16.85 -9.57
CA VAL A 43 2.63 16.28 -8.75
C VAL A 43 2.10 15.11 -7.93
N VAL A 44 2.98 14.15 -7.69
CA VAL A 44 2.79 13.09 -6.71
C VAL A 44 3.74 13.34 -5.53
N ALA A 45 3.26 13.10 -4.32
CA ALA A 45 4.05 13.18 -3.11
C ALA A 45 3.97 11.88 -2.32
N VAL A 46 5.07 11.46 -1.72
CA VAL A 46 5.12 10.36 -0.77
C VAL A 46 5.16 10.96 0.63
N GLU A 47 4.21 10.55 1.47
CA GLU A 47 4.11 10.99 2.84
C GLU A 47 4.24 9.80 3.79
N VAL A 48 4.95 10.00 4.89
CA VAL A 48 5.13 9.01 5.96
C VAL A 48 4.48 9.52 7.23
N LYS A 49 3.80 8.62 7.94
CA LYS A 49 3.17 8.90 9.23
C LYS A 49 4.20 8.69 10.34
N LYS A 50 4.52 9.75 11.07
CA LYS A 50 5.37 9.66 12.28
C LYS A 50 4.66 8.85 13.37
N PRO A 51 5.39 8.32 14.36
CA PRO A 51 4.80 7.70 15.56
C PRO A 51 3.79 8.59 16.28
N ALA A 52 4.00 9.91 16.26
CA ALA A 52 3.06 10.91 16.80
C ALA A 52 1.78 11.12 15.95
N GLY A 53 1.60 10.36 14.87
CA GLY A 53 0.42 10.39 14.00
C GLY A 53 0.43 11.48 12.92
N LYS A 54 1.41 12.39 12.94
CA LYS A 54 1.57 13.46 11.94
C LYS A 54 2.14 12.92 10.63
N TRP A 55 1.55 13.34 9.52
CA TRP A 55 2.08 13.08 8.17
C TRP A 55 3.22 14.04 7.86
N GLU A 56 4.32 13.50 7.36
CA GLU A 56 5.47 14.25 6.86
C GLU A 56 5.70 13.89 5.40
N LYS A 57 5.85 14.91 4.56
CA LYS A 57 6.23 14.72 3.16
C LYS A 57 7.69 14.31 3.12
N LEU A 58 7.95 13.09 2.65
CA LEU A 58 9.31 12.60 2.44
C LEU A 58 9.86 13.13 1.12
N ALA A 59 9.08 12.97 0.06
CA ALA A 59 9.49 13.37 -1.29
C ALA A 59 8.26 13.71 -2.14
N GLY A 60 8.50 14.36 -3.27
CA GLY A 60 7.47 14.54 -4.28
C GLY A 60 8.02 15.14 -5.55
N ALA A 61 7.50 14.66 -6.67
CA ALA A 61 7.94 15.03 -8.00
C ALA A 61 6.73 15.29 -8.91
N ALA A 62 6.94 16.10 -9.95
CA ALA A 62 5.96 16.24 -11.01
C ALA A 62 5.84 14.93 -11.80
N TYR A 63 4.64 14.57 -12.27
CA TYR A 63 4.43 13.34 -13.05
C TYR A 63 5.43 13.13 -14.20
N PRO A 64 5.82 14.18 -14.98
CA PRO A 64 6.81 14.02 -16.05
C PRO A 64 8.23 13.70 -15.54
N LYS A 65 8.54 14.02 -14.28
CA LYS A 65 9.84 13.76 -13.67
C LYS A 65 9.93 12.38 -13.00
N VAL A 66 8.80 11.70 -12.82
CA VAL A 66 8.78 10.35 -12.26
C VAL A 66 9.07 9.36 -13.38
N VAL A 67 10.29 8.86 -13.40
CA VAL A 67 10.76 7.89 -14.40
C VAL A 67 10.78 6.51 -13.77
N PRO A 68 10.17 5.48 -14.39
CA PRO A 68 10.32 4.12 -13.92
C PRO A 68 11.75 3.65 -14.16
N ASP A 69 12.34 3.05 -13.13
CA ASP A 69 13.65 2.42 -13.22
C ASP A 69 13.60 1.26 -14.24
N PRO A 70 14.58 1.16 -15.16
CA PRO A 70 14.53 0.17 -16.24
C PRO A 70 14.72 -1.28 -15.76
N GLU A 71 15.34 -1.50 -14.60
CA GLU A 71 15.59 -2.85 -14.08
C GLU A 71 14.51 -3.30 -13.09
N THR A 72 14.10 -2.39 -12.21
CA THR A 72 13.21 -2.71 -11.09
C THR A 72 11.76 -2.25 -11.33
N GLY A 73 11.54 -1.35 -12.29
CA GLY A 73 10.24 -0.71 -12.54
C GLY A 73 9.82 0.28 -11.45
N TRP A 74 10.73 0.66 -10.54
CA TRP A 74 10.43 1.55 -9.43
C TRP A 74 10.31 3.01 -9.87
N PRO A 75 9.31 3.77 -9.39
CA PRO A 75 9.21 5.18 -9.72
C PRO A 75 10.31 5.97 -9.01
N GLN A 76 11.30 6.41 -9.78
CA GLN A 76 12.40 7.24 -9.31
C GLN A 76 11.94 8.67 -9.00
N GLY A 77 12.68 9.36 -8.13
CA GLY A 77 12.38 10.74 -7.72
C GLY A 77 11.28 10.87 -6.66
N LEU A 78 10.74 9.74 -6.16
CA LEU A 78 9.75 9.68 -5.08
C LEU A 78 10.35 9.28 -3.73
N GLY A 79 11.67 9.16 -3.63
CA GLY A 79 12.37 8.82 -2.40
C GLY A 79 12.00 7.45 -1.83
N LEU A 80 11.54 6.53 -2.69
CA LEU A 80 11.21 5.16 -2.33
C LEU A 80 12.46 4.31 -2.16
N ASP A 81 13.50 4.63 -2.92
CA ASP A 81 14.84 4.06 -2.88
C ASP A 81 15.61 4.42 -1.59
N VAL A 82 15.41 5.63 -1.08
CA VAL A 82 16.10 6.11 0.13
C VAL A 82 15.36 5.76 1.43
N MET A 83 14.12 5.27 1.35
CA MET A 83 13.32 4.99 2.55
C MET A 83 13.73 3.66 3.18
N PRO A 84 14.31 3.66 4.40
CA PRO A 84 14.74 2.43 5.05
C PRO A 84 13.54 1.52 5.34
N GLY A 85 13.65 0.25 4.94
CA GLY A 85 12.61 -0.75 5.22
C GLY A 85 11.36 -0.67 4.35
N LEU A 86 11.28 0.22 3.35
CA LEU A 86 10.13 0.28 2.44
C LEU A 86 9.96 -1.02 1.67
N SER A 87 11.04 -1.59 1.12
CA SER A 87 11.00 -2.85 0.37
C SER A 87 10.48 -4.02 1.22
N MET A 88 10.90 -4.08 2.49
CA MET A 88 10.36 -5.04 3.46
C MET A 88 8.88 -4.80 3.69
N LEU A 89 8.46 -3.55 3.92
CA LEU A 89 7.05 -3.22 4.14
C LEU A 89 6.17 -3.59 2.93
N MET A 90 6.66 -3.38 1.71
CA MET A 90 5.98 -3.78 0.47
C MET A 90 5.85 -5.29 0.37
N ARG A 91 6.94 -6.02 0.66
CA ARG A 91 6.95 -7.48 0.70
C ARG A 91 5.96 -8.02 1.74
N ASP A 92 6.03 -7.53 2.97
CA ASP A 92 5.15 -8.00 4.05
C ASP A 92 3.67 -7.71 3.76
N ASN A 93 3.36 -6.58 3.14
CA ASN A 93 1.98 -6.29 2.71
C ASN A 93 1.54 -7.21 1.57
N LYS A 94 2.43 -7.50 0.60
CA LYS A 94 2.15 -8.43 -0.50
C LYS A 94 1.91 -9.85 0.03
N ASP A 95 2.73 -10.30 0.97
CA ASP A 95 2.57 -11.59 1.64
C ASP A 95 1.24 -11.61 2.42
N SER A 96 0.93 -10.57 3.21
CA SER A 96 -0.36 -10.44 3.89
C SER A 96 -1.56 -10.49 2.94
N MET A 97 -1.46 -9.87 1.76
CA MET A 97 -2.54 -9.91 0.76
C MET A 97 -2.74 -11.30 0.15
N ALA A 98 -1.66 -12.06 -0.04
CA ALA A 98 -1.75 -13.44 -0.52
C ALA A 98 -2.47 -14.34 0.50
N PHE A 99 -2.29 -14.09 1.80
CA PHE A 99 -2.93 -14.84 2.87
C PHE A 99 -4.27 -14.28 3.37
N ASP A 100 -4.65 -13.04 3.02
CA ASP A 100 -5.97 -12.46 3.34
C ASP A 100 -7.13 -13.26 2.70
N GLY A 101 -6.86 -13.99 1.62
CA GLY A 101 -7.80 -14.94 1.01
C GLY A 101 -7.82 -16.33 1.67
N MET A 102 -6.86 -16.63 2.54
CA MET A 102 -6.64 -17.92 3.21
C MET A 102 -7.06 -17.84 4.70
N GLY A 103 -8.14 -17.11 4.98
CA GLY A 103 -8.76 -17.14 6.31
C GLY A 103 -9.33 -18.53 6.64
N PRO A 104 -9.48 -18.90 7.92
CA PRO A 104 -10.05 -20.19 8.29
C PRO A 104 -11.43 -20.32 7.64
N ALA A 105 -11.71 -21.50 7.06
CA ALA A 105 -13.00 -21.82 6.46
C ALA A 105 -14.12 -21.23 7.33
N ARG A 106 -14.93 -20.32 6.75
CA ARG A 106 -16.09 -19.76 7.44
C ARG A 106 -16.85 -20.95 8.02
N LYS A 107 -16.99 -21.04 9.35
CA LYS A 107 -17.87 -22.04 9.95
C LYS A 107 -19.20 -21.95 9.19
N PRO A 108 -19.70 -23.05 8.60
CA PRO A 108 -21.00 -23.00 7.95
C PRO A 108 -22.01 -22.45 8.96
N PRO A 109 -22.99 -21.67 8.51
CA PRO A 109 -24.02 -21.16 9.41
C PRO A 109 -24.58 -22.33 10.20
N VAL A 110 -24.52 -22.22 11.53
CA VAL A 110 -25.18 -23.19 12.40
C VAL A 110 -26.67 -23.04 12.13
N ASP A 111 -27.27 -24.05 11.48
CA ASP A 111 -28.71 -24.07 11.23
C ASP A 111 -29.43 -24.20 12.59
N PRO A 112 -30.17 -23.17 13.04
CA PRO A 112 -30.84 -23.20 14.33
C PRO A 112 -31.98 -24.23 14.39
N PHE A 113 -32.34 -24.87 13.27
CA PHE A 113 -33.42 -25.86 13.19
C PHE A 113 -32.94 -27.31 13.17
N ARG A 114 -31.63 -27.56 13.16
CA ARG A 114 -31.10 -28.92 13.28
C ARG A 114 -31.20 -29.39 14.74
N ARG A 115 -32.31 -30.01 15.13
CA ARG A 115 -32.40 -30.72 16.41
C ARG A 115 -31.48 -31.94 16.36
N PRO A 116 -30.71 -32.21 17.43
CA PRO A 116 -30.06 -33.52 17.58
C PRO A 116 -31.14 -34.58 17.81
N ASP A 117 -30.99 -35.67 17.08
CA ASP A 117 -31.67 -36.96 17.19
C ASP A 117 -31.37 -37.66 18.53
#